data_AF-A0A1F3C3S8-F1
#
_entry.id   AF-A0A1F3C3S8-F1
#
_cell.length_a   1.000
_cell.length_b   1.000
_cell.length_c   1.000
_cell.angle_alpha   90.00
_cell.angle_beta   90.00
_cell.angle_gamma   90.00
#
_symmetry.space_group_name_H-M   'P 1'
#
loop_
_entity.id
_entity.type
_entity.pdbx_description
1 polymer ?
#
loop_
_entity_poly.entity_id
_entity_poly.type
_entity_poly.pdbx_seq_one_letter_code
_entity_poly.pdbx_strand_id
1 'polypeptide(L)'
;MTLDPQARSETPLKSATTDREAIIHFAGFQRLSPALDRQSKPAFSAEAGDGLARCGWEGFFAAMRAQGLVLEYEPGDAASTHFVPAAQARRSTEVEALAGLRHATEQAGRFLRALFPR
;
A
#
# COMPACT_ATOMS: atom_id res chain seq x y z
N MET A 1 -35.36 -15.96 -6.48
CA MET A 1 -34.52 -15.48 -5.36
C MET A 1 -33.25 -14.94 -5.99
N THR A 2 -33.27 -13.66 -6.35
CA THR A 2 -32.19 -13.02 -7.12
C THR A 2 -31.10 -12.63 -6.13
N LEU A 3 -29.97 -13.32 -6.17
CA LEU A 3 -28.78 -12.93 -5.42
C LEU A 3 -28.12 -11.77 -6.17
N ASP A 4 -28.10 -10.61 -5.54
CA ASP A 4 -27.37 -9.42 -5.94
C ASP A 4 -25.86 -9.70 -5.92
N PRO A 5 -25.11 -9.62 -7.03
CA PRO A 5 -23.66 -9.65 -7.00
C PRO A 5 -23.14 -8.20 -7.03
N GLN A 6 -23.54 -7.37 -6.07
CA GLN A 6 -22.69 -6.24 -5.68
C GLN A 6 -21.52 -6.81 -4.88
N ALA A 7 -20.62 -7.52 -5.59
CA ALA A 7 -19.28 -7.74 -5.13
C ALA A 7 -18.69 -6.35 -4.89
N ARG A 8 -18.56 -6.02 -3.60
CA ARG A 8 -17.82 -4.85 -3.13
C ARG A 8 -16.51 -4.83 -3.90
N SER A 9 -16.42 -3.94 -4.87
CA SER A 9 -15.14 -3.55 -5.45
C SER A 9 -14.50 -2.62 -4.42
N GLU A 10 -14.25 -3.15 -3.22
CA GLU A 10 -13.31 -2.55 -2.29
C GLU A 10 -11.96 -2.69 -2.99
N THR A 11 -11.61 -1.67 -3.75
CA THR A 11 -10.25 -1.54 -4.27
C THR A 11 -9.36 -1.64 -3.04
N PRO A 12 -8.52 -2.67 -2.93
CA PRO A 12 -7.76 -2.89 -1.71
C PRO A 12 -6.87 -1.66 -1.49
N LEU A 13 -7.13 -0.97 -0.38
CA LEU A 13 -6.47 0.29 -0.06
C LEU A 13 -4.98 0.02 0.12
N LYS A 14 -4.17 0.61 -0.78
CA LYS A 14 -2.72 0.62 -0.64
C LYS A 14 -2.38 1.30 0.68
N SER A 15 -1.68 0.57 1.53
CA SER A 15 -1.25 1.02 2.85
C SER A 15 0.17 1.53 2.75
N ALA A 16 0.40 2.78 3.17
CA ALA A 16 1.72 3.40 3.22
C ALA A 16 2.17 3.52 4.68
N THR A 17 3.36 3.00 5.03
CA THR A 17 3.83 3.03 6.42
C THR A 17 5.34 3.21 6.56
N THR A 18 5.74 3.80 7.69
CA THR A 18 7.12 3.79 8.22
C THR A 18 7.22 3.05 9.54
N ASP A 19 6.11 2.50 10.03
CA ASP A 19 6.04 1.80 11.29
C ASP A 19 6.82 0.49 11.21
N ARG A 20 7.79 0.33 12.12
CA ARG A 20 8.72 -0.79 12.09
C ARG A 20 8.00 -2.12 12.33
N GLU A 21 7.04 -2.14 13.27
CA GLU A 21 6.31 -3.36 13.63
C GLU A 21 5.43 -3.82 12.48
N ALA A 22 4.69 -2.91 11.85
CA ALA A 22 3.88 -3.21 10.67
C ALA A 22 4.71 -3.78 9.52
N ILE A 23 5.88 -3.18 9.24
CA ILE A 23 6.79 -3.64 8.18
C ILE A 23 7.35 -5.03 8.49
N ILE A 24 7.80 -5.26 9.73
CA ILE A 24 8.32 -6.57 10.17
C ILE A 24 7.23 -7.63 10.10
N HIS A 25 6.02 -7.31 10.58
CA HIS A 25 4.90 -8.23 10.57
C HIS A 25 4.48 -8.59 9.14
N PHE A 26 4.38 -7.60 8.25
CA PHE A 26 4.11 -7.83 6.83
C PHE A 26 5.18 -8.74 6.19
N ALA A 27 6.46 -8.43 6.39
CA ALA A 27 7.54 -9.22 5.83
C ALA A 27 7.54 -10.66 6.37
N GLY A 28 7.30 -10.84 7.66
CA GLY A 28 7.17 -12.15 8.28
C GLY A 28 6.02 -12.96 7.68
N PHE A 29 4.85 -12.34 7.49
CA PHE A 29 3.69 -12.96 6.85
C PHE A 29 4.00 -13.40 5.41
N GLN A 30 4.72 -12.57 4.66
CA GLN A 30 5.09 -12.82 3.26
C GLN A 30 6.41 -13.60 3.08
N ARG A 31 7.04 -14.07 4.17
CA ARG A 31 8.35 -14.76 4.17
C ARG A 31 9.49 -13.95 3.52
N LEU A 32 9.42 -12.64 3.60
CA LEU A 32 10.41 -11.71 3.06
C LEU A 32 11.49 -11.39 4.10
N SER A 33 12.71 -11.15 3.62
CA SER A 33 13.85 -10.73 4.42
C SER A 33 14.29 -9.30 4.07
N PRO A 34 14.74 -8.50 5.05
CA PRO A 34 15.26 -7.15 4.79
C PRO A 34 16.57 -7.21 4.01
N ALA A 35 16.62 -6.48 2.90
CA ALA A 35 17.77 -6.43 2.02
C ALA A 35 17.99 -5.04 1.44
N LEU A 36 19.16 -4.85 0.81
CA LEU A 36 19.50 -3.68 0.02
C LEU A 36 19.77 -4.10 -1.43
N ASP A 37 19.36 -3.25 -2.37
CA ASP A 37 19.79 -3.37 -3.76
C ASP A 37 21.25 -2.90 -3.95
N ARG A 38 21.75 -2.96 -5.19
CA ARG A 38 23.12 -2.54 -5.53
C ARG A 38 23.36 -1.05 -5.33
N GLN A 39 22.31 -0.25 -5.20
CA GLN A 39 22.33 1.19 -4.96
C GLN A 39 22.06 1.52 -3.49
N SER A 40 22.13 0.54 -2.59
CA SER A 40 21.85 0.68 -1.16
C SER A 40 20.41 1.14 -0.86
N LYS A 41 19.46 0.86 -1.75
CA LYS A 41 18.04 1.12 -1.52
C LYS A 41 17.38 -0.05 -0.80
N PRO A 42 16.45 0.22 0.13
CA PRO A 42 15.72 -0.84 0.81
C PRO A 42 14.91 -1.67 -0.19
N ALA A 43 15.00 -2.99 -0.05
CA ALA A 43 14.26 -3.96 -0.82
C ALA A 43 13.92 -5.18 0.05
N PHE A 44 12.92 -5.95 -0.38
CA PHE A 44 12.63 -7.25 0.21
C PHE A 44 13.22 -8.38 -0.63
N SER A 45 13.90 -9.29 0.04
CA SER A 45 14.43 -10.52 -0.54
C SER A 45 13.49 -11.68 -0.22
N ALA A 46 13.04 -12.40 -1.25
CA ALA A 46 12.15 -13.56 -1.09
C ALA A 46 12.94 -14.87 -0.95
N GLU A 47 14.10 -14.97 -1.59
CA GLU A 47 14.89 -16.20 -1.66
C GLU A 47 16.39 -15.92 -1.57
N ALA A 48 17.20 -16.97 -1.46
CA ALA A 48 18.64 -16.84 -1.61
C ALA A 48 18.98 -16.75 -3.10
N GLY A 49 19.72 -15.71 -3.51
CA GLY A 49 20.20 -15.58 -4.89
C GLY A 49 19.42 -14.60 -5.78
N ASP A 50 18.46 -13.86 -5.24
CA ASP A 50 17.74 -12.76 -5.93
C ASP A 50 18.61 -11.53 -6.23
N GLY A 51 19.90 -11.57 -5.87
CA GLY A 51 20.86 -10.50 -6.11
C GLY A 51 20.77 -9.34 -5.12
N LEU A 52 19.94 -9.46 -4.07
CA LEU A 52 19.83 -8.48 -3.00
C LEU A 52 20.75 -8.85 -1.83
N ALA A 53 21.36 -7.84 -1.22
CA ALA A 53 22.24 -8.01 -0.07
C ALA A 53 21.41 -7.95 1.22
N ARG A 54 21.20 -9.10 1.86
CA ARG A 54 20.52 -9.17 3.18
C ARG A 54 21.30 -8.34 4.19
N CYS A 55 20.61 -7.40 4.85
CA CYS A 55 21.24 -6.37 5.69
C CYS A 55 20.73 -6.33 7.13
N GLY A 56 19.76 -7.18 7.47
CA GLY A 56 19.08 -7.13 8.77
C GLY A 56 18.16 -5.91 8.90
N TRP A 57 17.36 -5.89 9.98
CA TRP A 57 16.32 -4.88 10.15
C TRP A 57 16.87 -3.47 10.39
N GLU A 58 17.92 -3.31 11.19
CA GLU A 58 18.46 -1.98 11.49
C GLU A 58 19.08 -1.33 10.24
N GLY A 59 19.84 -2.07 9.44
CA GLY A 59 20.41 -1.56 8.18
C GLY A 59 19.34 -1.14 7.18
N PHE A 60 18.28 -1.96 7.07
CA PHE A 60 17.13 -1.69 6.22
C PHE A 60 16.38 -0.41 6.64
N PHE A 61 16.05 -0.25 7.92
CA PHE A 61 15.36 0.95 8.41
C PHE A 61 16.23 2.20 8.36
N ALA A 62 17.55 2.06 8.53
CA ALA A 62 18.49 3.16 8.33
C ALA A 62 18.44 3.65 6.87
N ALA A 63 18.45 2.73 5.89
CA ALA A 63 18.35 3.07 4.47
C ALA A 63 17.02 3.74 4.13
N MET A 64 15.89 3.23 4.64
CA MET A 64 14.57 3.88 4.48
C MET A 64 14.58 5.31 5.00
N ARG A 65 15.11 5.53 6.22
CA ARG A 65 15.14 6.85 6.84
C ARG A 65 16.05 7.82 6.10
N ALA A 66 17.24 7.38 5.71
CA ALA A 66 18.21 8.21 5.00
C ALA A 66 17.66 8.71 3.66
N GLN A 67 16.78 7.94 3.02
CA GLN A 67 16.17 8.27 1.74
C GLN A 67 14.75 8.84 1.85
N GLY A 68 14.23 9.02 3.08
CA GLY A 68 12.87 9.53 3.31
C GLY A 68 11.77 8.64 2.69
N LEU A 69 11.99 7.32 2.70
CA LEU A 69 11.11 6.34 2.07
C LEU A 69 10.05 5.80 3.03
N VAL A 70 8.92 5.41 2.45
CA VAL A 70 7.84 4.67 3.11
C VAL A 70 7.59 3.39 2.32
N LEU A 71 7.12 2.35 3.01
CA LEU A 71 6.66 1.13 2.34
C LEU A 71 5.19 1.32 1.96
N GLU A 72 4.90 1.31 0.67
CA GLU A 72 3.57 1.09 0.11
C GLU A 72 3.38 -0.39 -0.19
N TYR A 73 2.25 -0.94 0.25
CA TYR A 73 1.89 -2.33 -0.03
C TYR A 73 0.38 -2.52 0.00
N GLU A 74 -0.09 -3.54 -0.70
CA GLU A 74 -1.44 -4.05 -0.61
C GLU A 74 -1.50 -5.16 0.44
N PRO A 75 -2.43 -5.10 1.42
CA PRO A 75 -2.60 -6.18 2.38
C PRO A 75 -2.95 -7.49 1.68
N GLY A 76 -2.02 -8.45 1.71
CA GLY A 76 -2.22 -9.79 1.13
C GLY A 76 -1.44 -10.07 -0.16
N ASP A 77 -0.88 -9.05 -0.82
CA ASP A 77 -0.05 -9.23 -2.01
C ASP A 77 1.40 -8.80 -1.77
N ALA A 78 2.32 -9.77 -1.73
CA ALA A 78 3.76 -9.50 -1.58
C ALA A 78 4.37 -8.80 -2.80
N ALA A 79 3.82 -8.97 -4.01
CA ALA A 79 4.38 -8.40 -5.23
C ALA A 79 4.10 -6.89 -5.35
N SER A 80 3.11 -6.40 -4.59
CA SER A 80 2.69 -4.99 -4.55
C SER A 80 3.62 -4.06 -3.77
N THR A 81 4.71 -4.57 -3.17
CA THR A 81 5.57 -3.77 -2.29
C THR A 81 6.39 -2.77 -3.09
N HIS A 82 6.25 -1.49 -2.74
CA HIS A 82 7.02 -0.40 -3.33
C HIS A 82 7.58 0.51 -2.23
N PHE A 83 8.84 0.88 -2.37
CA PHE A 83 9.44 1.90 -1.51
C PHE A 83 9.38 3.24 -2.24
N VAL A 84 8.56 4.15 -1.73
CA VAL A 84 8.33 5.45 -2.36
C VAL A 84 8.71 6.59 -1.41
N PRO A 85 9.07 7.77 -1.93
CA PRO A 85 9.27 8.94 -1.08
C PRO A 85 8.01 9.28 -0.28
N ALA A 86 8.14 9.63 1.00
CA ALA A 86 7.02 9.97 1.87
C ALA A 86 6.12 11.09 1.31
N ALA A 87 6.72 12.07 0.63
CA ALA A 87 6.00 13.16 -0.03
C ALA A 87 5.17 12.70 -1.25
N GLN A 88 5.54 11.58 -1.86
CA GLN A 88 4.76 10.98 -2.95
C GLN A 88 3.57 10.20 -2.39
N ALA A 89 3.77 9.37 -1.36
CA ALA A 89 2.71 8.60 -0.73
C ALA A 89 1.55 9.48 -0.21
N ARG A 90 1.86 10.61 0.44
CA ARG A 90 0.84 11.56 0.92
C ARG A 90 -0.06 12.09 -0.20
N ARG A 91 0.53 12.42 -1.36
CA ARG A 91 -0.22 12.93 -2.52
C ARG A 91 -1.13 11.85 -3.12
N SER A 92 -0.67 10.60 -3.17
CA SER A 92 -1.51 9.48 -3.63
C SER A 92 -2.75 9.31 -2.75
N THR A 93 -2.57 9.32 -1.43
CA THR A 93 -3.67 9.20 -0.46
C THR A 93 -4.67 10.35 -0.57
N GLU A 94 -4.21 11.58 -0.74
CA GLU A 94 -5.08 12.75 -0.91
C GLU A 94 -5.93 12.66 -2.19
N VAL A 95 -5.33 12.25 -3.31
CA VAL A 95 -6.03 12.08 -4.59
C VAL A 95 -7.07 10.96 -4.51
N GLU A 96 -6.75 9.84 -3.87
CA GLU A 96 -7.70 8.74 -3.66
C GLU A 96 -8.86 9.16 -2.75
N ALA A 97 -8.59 9.89 -1.67
CA ALA A 97 -9.63 10.40 -0.77
C ALA A 97 -10.60 11.36 -1.49
N LEU A 98 -10.07 12.25 -2.33
CA LEU A 98 -10.87 13.17 -3.16
C LEU A 98 -11.73 12.40 -4.19
N ALA A 99 -11.19 11.37 -4.81
CA ALA A 99 -11.93 10.52 -5.75
C ALA A 99 -13.06 9.75 -5.04
N GLY A 100 -12.80 9.21 -3.84
CA GLY A 100 -13.80 8.54 -3.00
C GLY A 100 -14.94 9.47 -2.60
N LEU A 101 -14.63 10.69 -2.16
CA LEU A 101 -15.63 11.71 -1.84
C LEU A 101 -16.51 12.06 -3.05
N ARG A 102 -15.89 12.22 -4.23
CA ARG A 102 -16.62 12.48 -5.47
C ARG A 102 -17.59 11.35 -5.80
N HIS A 103 -17.15 10.09 -5.72
CA HIS A 103 -18.03 8.94 -5.93
C HIS A 103 -19.19 8.89 -4.94
N ALA A 104 -18.94 9.16 -3.66
CA ALA A 104 -19.98 9.19 -2.64
C ALA A 104 -21.03 10.28 -2.92
N THR A 105 -20.60 11.47 -3.33
CA THR A 105 -21.51 12.57 -3.68
C THR A 105 -22.34 12.27 -4.93
N GLU A 106 -21.76 11.63 -5.95
CA GLU A 106 -22.49 11.18 -7.14
C GLU A 106 -23.55 10.13 -6.79
N GLN A 107 -23.23 9.17 -5.92
CA GLN A 107 -24.18 8.17 -5.44
C GLN A 107 -25.31 8.79 -4.62
N ALA A 108 -25.00 9.71 -3.70
CA ALA A 108 -25.99 10.44 -2.93
C ALA A 108 -26.95 11.23 -3.84
N GLY A 109 -26.43 11.88 -4.88
CA GLY A 109 -27.25 12.58 -5.88
C GLY A 109 -28.19 11.66 -6.65
N ARG A 110 -27.74 10.46 -7.04
CA ARG A 110 -28.59 9.45 -7.69
C ARG A 110 -29.69 8.95 -6.75
N PHE A 111 -29.34 8.65 -5.50
CA PHE A 111 -30.29 8.20 -4.48
C PHE A 111 -31.38 9.25 -4.22
N LEU A 112 -31.00 10.53 -4.05
CA LEU A 112 -31.96 11.61 -3.82
C LEU A 112 -32.92 11.80 -5.00
N ARG A 113 -32.43 11.69 -6.25
CA ARG A 113 -33.29 11.73 -7.44
C ARG A 113 -34.26 10.55 -7.51
N ALA A 114 -33.86 9.37 -7.03
CA ALA A 114 -34.72 8.20 -6.99
C ALA A 114 -35.81 8.32 -5.91
N LEU A 115 -35.51 8.98 -4.78
CA LEU A 115 -36.49 9.21 -3.70
C LEU A 115 -37.49 10.33 -4.01
N PHE A 116 -37.08 11.33 -4.79
CA PHE A 116 -37.93 12.45 -5.20
C PHE A 116 -38.02 12.52 -6.73
N PRO A 117 -38.66 11.54 -7.38
CA PRO A 117 -38.94 11.60 -8.80
C PRO A 117 -39.91 12.78 -9.04
N ARG A 118 -39.54 13.68 -9.95
CA ARG A 118 -40.41 14.77 -10.39
C ARG A 118 -41.57 14.25 -11.22
#